data_AF-A0A1Q6M2E2-F1
#
_entry.id   AF-A0A1Q6M2E2-F1
#
_cell.length_a   1.000
_cell.length_b   1.000
_cell.length_c   1.000
_cell.angle_alpha   90.00
_cell.angle_beta   90.00
_cell.angle_gamma   90.00
#
_symmetry.space_group_name_H-M   'P 1'
#
loop_
_entity.id
_entity.type
_entity.pdbx_description
1 polymer ?
#
loop_
_entity_poly.entity_id
_entity_poly.type
_entity_poly.pdbx_seq_one_letter_code
_entity_poly.pdbx_strand_id
1 'polypeptide(L)'
;MSRLKTFGKYLLMFVAFYIFVTVASIGFIKGTYETMEQNVYSSDEIQIEVDEAKSTFVNGYVKGKLTNNSDSDIHSKYVKINFLSKKGNVILTKYLDIDELKAKETKNFTINFEAENIKSFNMSIVDEYIQEKSNAQLINLSDAENEEIKNISIFLSAIILLKYVIL
;
A
#
# COMPACT_ATOMS: atom_id res chain seq x y z
N MET A 1 -21.46 46.39 11.58
CA MET A 1 -20.29 46.11 10.71
C MET A 1 -19.06 45.54 11.42
N SER A 2 -18.74 45.90 12.69
CA SER A 2 -17.52 45.38 13.35
C SER A 2 -17.57 43.88 13.63
N ARG A 3 -18.72 43.35 14.06
CA ARG A 3 -18.90 41.91 14.38
C ARG A 3 -18.67 40.98 13.18
N LEU A 4 -19.03 41.41 11.97
CA LEU A 4 -18.81 40.61 10.75
C LEU A 4 -17.32 40.54 10.38
N LYS A 5 -16.56 41.62 10.61
CA LYS A 5 -15.10 41.64 10.45
C LYS A 5 -14.41 40.77 11.51
N THR A 6 -14.89 40.80 12.74
CA THR A 6 -14.44 39.91 13.82
C THR A 6 -14.71 38.44 13.49
N PHE A 7 -15.90 38.12 12.98
CA PHE A 7 -16.25 36.78 12.52
C PHE A 7 -15.35 36.31 11.38
N GLY A 8 -15.12 37.14 10.36
CA GLY A 8 -14.21 36.84 9.26
C GLY A 8 -12.77 36.55 9.72
N LYS A 9 -12.29 37.28 10.73
CA LYS A 9 -10.96 37.02 11.33
C LYS A 9 -10.89 35.63 12.00
N TYR A 10 -11.93 35.24 12.75
CA TYR A 10 -11.98 33.91 13.35
C TYR A 10 -12.13 32.80 12.32
N LEU A 11 -12.94 33.02 11.28
CA LEU A 11 -13.06 32.09 10.16
C LEU A 11 -11.71 31.89 9.45
N LEU A 12 -10.99 32.98 9.18
CA LEU A 12 -9.67 32.91 8.55
C LEU A 12 -8.64 32.22 9.44
N MET A 13 -8.67 32.47 10.75
CA MET A 13 -7.82 31.78 11.72
C MET A 13 -8.14 30.28 11.79
N PHE A 14 -9.42 29.90 11.72
CA PHE A 14 -9.84 28.50 11.67
C PHE A 14 -9.35 27.80 10.40
N VAL A 15 -9.49 28.44 9.23
CA VAL A 15 -8.99 27.91 7.96
C VAL A 15 -7.47 27.75 8.00
N ALA A 16 -6.74 28.74 8.51
CA ALA A 16 -5.29 28.66 8.66
C ALA A 16 -4.87 27.52 9.61
N PHE A 17 -5.57 27.36 10.73
CA PHE A 17 -5.31 26.27 11.67
C PHE A 17 -5.63 24.90 11.07
N TYR A 18 -6.72 24.78 10.32
CA TYR A 18 -7.07 23.55 9.61
C TYR A 18 -5.97 23.14 8.62
N ILE A 19 -5.47 24.08 7.82
CA ILE A 19 -4.35 23.84 6.90
C ILE A 19 -3.10 23.42 7.68
N PHE A 20 -2.78 24.12 8.78
CA PHE A 20 -1.63 23.78 9.63
C PHE A 20 -1.72 22.36 10.19
N VAL A 21 -2.85 21.99 10.80
CA VAL A 21 -3.07 20.64 11.36
C VAL A 21 -2.97 19.58 10.26
N THR A 22 -3.53 19.85 9.07
CA THR A 22 -3.46 18.93 7.93
C THR A 22 -2.03 18.68 7.49
N VAL A 23 -1.24 19.75 7.27
CA VAL A 23 0.17 19.66 6.87
C VAL A 23 1.01 18.97 7.95
N ALA A 24 0.82 19.35 9.22
CA ALA A 24 1.52 18.75 10.34
C ALA A 24 1.23 17.24 10.44
N SER A 25 -0.05 16.84 10.33
CA SER A 25 -0.45 15.42 10.40
C SER A 25 0.18 14.60 9.28
N ILE A 26 0.22 15.12 8.05
CA ILE A 26 0.90 14.46 6.93
C ILE A 26 2.39 14.27 7.23
N GLY A 27 3.04 15.30 7.77
CA GLY A 27 4.46 15.24 8.16
C GLY A 27 4.71 14.19 9.24
N PHE A 28 3.89 14.17 10.29
CA PHE A 28 3.99 13.18 11.37
C PHE A 28 3.81 11.75 10.86
N ILE A 29 2.77 11.50 10.06
CA ILE A 29 2.51 10.15 9.50
C ILE A 29 3.67 9.71 8.62
N LYS A 30 4.20 10.58 7.74
CA LYS A 30 5.37 10.23 6.91
C LYS A 30 6.60 9.91 7.75
N GLY A 31 6.78 10.59 8.88
CA GLY A 31 7.91 10.38 9.79
C GLY A 31 7.84 9.08 10.59
N THR A 32 6.68 8.42 10.69
CA THR A 32 6.55 7.14 11.40
C THR A 32 6.82 5.92 10.53
N TYR A 33 6.91 6.09 9.21
CA TYR A 33 7.24 5.01 8.29
C TYR A 33 8.74 4.69 8.34
N GLU A 34 9.05 3.47 8.74
CA GLU A 34 10.39 2.90 8.73
C GLU A 34 10.52 1.88 7.60
N THR A 35 11.68 1.85 6.94
CA THR A 35 12.00 0.81 5.94
C THR A 35 12.03 -0.56 6.62
N MET A 36 11.39 -1.55 5.99
CA MET A 36 11.39 -2.93 6.47
C MET A 36 12.59 -3.71 5.95
N GLU A 37 13.09 -4.66 6.73
CA GLU A 37 14.03 -5.66 6.23
C GLU A 37 13.30 -6.62 5.28
N GLN A 38 13.97 -7.04 4.21
CA GLN A 38 13.36 -7.83 3.15
C GLN A 38 14.18 -9.07 2.80
N ASN A 39 13.49 -10.20 2.65
CA ASN A 39 14.04 -11.40 2.02
C ASN A 39 13.14 -11.79 0.86
N VAL A 40 13.63 -11.64 -0.36
CA VAL A 40 12.84 -11.87 -1.59
C VAL A 40 13.44 -13.05 -2.34
N TYR A 41 12.59 -14.05 -2.59
CA TYR A 41 12.95 -15.27 -3.31
C TYR A 41 12.18 -15.30 -4.63
N SER A 42 12.89 -14.93 -5.70
CA SER A 42 12.39 -15.10 -7.06
C SER A 42 12.45 -16.57 -7.49
N SER A 43 11.73 -16.90 -8.56
CA SER A 43 11.83 -18.18 -9.26
C SER A 43 12.54 -17.99 -10.60
N ASP A 44 12.85 -19.08 -11.31
CA ASP A 44 13.45 -19.00 -12.66
C ASP A 44 12.52 -18.28 -13.66
N GLU A 45 11.20 -18.43 -13.50
CA GLU A 45 10.19 -17.89 -14.41
C GLU A 45 9.71 -16.49 -14.00
N ILE A 46 9.49 -16.26 -12.69
CA ILE A 46 8.98 -15.00 -12.14
C ILE A 46 10.05 -14.34 -11.28
N GLN A 47 10.47 -13.15 -11.70
CA GLN A 47 11.32 -12.26 -10.93
C GLN A 47 10.48 -11.27 -10.13
N ILE A 48 10.88 -11.10 -8.88
CA ILE A 48 10.29 -10.15 -7.94
C ILE A 48 11.31 -9.06 -7.64
N GLU A 49 10.93 -7.81 -7.85
CA GLU A 49 11.69 -6.63 -7.44
C GLU A 49 10.87 -5.81 -6.45
N VAL A 50 11.50 -5.33 -5.37
CA VAL A 50 10.85 -4.46 -4.38
C VAL A 50 11.48 -3.08 -4.45
N ASP A 51 10.66 -2.10 -4.84
CA ASP A 51 11.08 -0.70 -4.97
C ASP A 51 11.06 0.01 -3.62
N GLU A 52 10.01 -0.21 -2.82
CA GLU A 52 9.83 0.44 -1.53
C GLU A 52 9.00 -0.42 -0.60
N ALA A 53 9.48 -0.63 0.63
CA ALA A 53 8.74 -1.38 1.64
C ALA A 53 8.88 -0.66 2.99
N LYS A 54 7.75 -0.14 3.49
CA LYS A 54 7.74 0.68 4.72
C LYS A 54 6.59 0.29 5.63
N SER A 55 6.82 0.46 6.93
CA SER A 55 5.83 0.19 7.98
C SER A 55 5.84 1.24 9.08
N THR A 56 4.67 1.49 9.65
CA THR A 56 4.49 2.17 10.93
C THR A 56 4.29 1.13 12.04
N PHE A 57 3.85 1.56 13.22
CA PHE A 57 3.51 0.63 14.30
C PHE A 57 2.29 -0.26 13.99
N VAL A 58 1.32 0.20 13.17
CA VAL A 58 0.02 -0.51 12.96
C VAL A 58 -0.27 -0.88 11.52
N ASN A 59 0.47 -0.33 10.55
CA ASN A 59 0.21 -0.55 9.13
C ASN A 59 1.48 -0.40 8.31
N GLY A 60 1.39 -0.70 7.02
CA GLY A 60 2.49 -0.50 6.10
C GLY A 60 2.11 -0.88 4.68
N TYR A 61 3.11 -0.83 3.81
CA TYR A 61 2.96 -1.20 2.41
C TYR A 61 4.25 -1.77 1.83
N VAL A 62 4.09 -2.55 0.77
CA VAL A 62 5.17 -3.06 -0.09
C VAL A 62 4.83 -2.70 -1.54
N LYS A 63 5.75 -2.01 -2.21
CA LYS A 63 5.69 -1.67 -3.63
C LYS A 63 6.79 -2.38 -4.38
N GLY A 64 6.45 -2.91 -5.54
CA GLY A 64 7.42 -3.63 -6.35
C GLY A 64 6.88 -3.96 -7.72
N LYS A 65 7.63 -4.83 -8.41
CA LYS A 65 7.35 -5.30 -9.76
C LYS A 65 7.45 -6.81 -9.82
N LEU A 66 6.58 -7.41 -10.62
CA LEU A 66 6.67 -8.80 -11.05
C LEU A 66 6.98 -8.84 -12.52
N THR A 67 8.02 -9.58 -12.89
CA THR A 67 8.45 -9.76 -14.27
C THR A 67 8.39 -11.24 -14.62
N ASN A 68 7.67 -11.58 -15.69
CA ASN A 68 7.74 -12.90 -16.30
C ASN A 68 8.95 -12.96 -17.23
N ASN A 69 9.99 -13.71 -16.83
CA ASN A 69 11.21 -13.87 -17.62
C ASN A 69 11.11 -15.00 -18.66
N SER A 70 10.05 -15.79 -18.65
CA SER A 70 9.83 -16.88 -19.60
C SER A 70 9.27 -16.39 -20.94
N ASP A 71 9.22 -17.29 -21.92
CA ASP A 71 8.61 -17.05 -23.24
C ASP A 71 7.14 -17.50 -23.31
N SER A 72 6.58 -17.95 -22.19
CA SER A 72 5.20 -18.42 -22.06
C SER A 72 4.42 -17.59 -21.05
N ASP A 73 3.10 -17.55 -21.22
CA ASP A 73 2.22 -16.90 -20.25
C ASP A 73 2.18 -17.74 -18.95
N ILE A 74 2.20 -17.05 -17.82
CA ILE A 74 2.14 -17.66 -16.48
C ILE A 74 0.74 -17.46 -15.93
N HIS A 75 0.16 -18.55 -15.44
CA HIS A 75 -1.16 -18.58 -14.85
C HIS A 75 -1.15 -19.29 -13.50
N SER A 76 -2.09 -18.91 -12.64
CA SER A 76 -2.42 -19.61 -11.40
C SER A 76 -1.20 -19.80 -10.46
N LYS A 77 -0.40 -18.75 -10.31
CA LYS A 77 0.68 -18.69 -9.31
C LYS A 77 0.34 -17.67 -8.25
N TYR A 78 1.02 -17.76 -7.11
CA TYR A 78 0.87 -16.78 -6.05
C TYR A 78 2.22 -16.24 -5.60
N VAL A 79 2.25 -14.95 -5.28
CA VAL A 79 3.32 -14.40 -4.44
C VAL A 79 2.86 -14.50 -2.99
N LYS A 80 3.52 -15.33 -2.19
CA LYS A 80 3.32 -15.39 -0.74
C LYS A 80 4.19 -14.32 -0.07
N ILE A 81 3.57 -13.47 0.74
CA ILE A 81 4.23 -12.49 1.60
C ILE A 81 3.95 -12.85 3.06
N ASN A 82 5.00 -13.17 3.82
CA ASN A 82 4.91 -13.30 5.26
C ASN A 82 5.46 -12.02 5.90
N PHE A 83 4.63 -11.32 6.67
CA PHE A 83 5.04 -10.17 7.46
C PHE A 83 5.41 -10.63 8.87
N LEU A 84 6.60 -10.25 9.33
CA LEU A 84 7.19 -10.75 10.56
C LEU A 84 7.40 -9.62 11.58
N SER A 85 7.24 -10.01 12.84
CA SER A 85 7.64 -9.20 13.99
C SER A 85 9.16 -9.04 14.05
N LYS A 86 9.63 -8.11 14.90
CA LYS A 86 11.06 -7.99 15.26
C LYS A 86 11.71 -9.30 15.75
N LYS A 87 10.91 -10.21 16.32
CA LYS A 87 11.39 -11.51 16.83
C LYS A 87 11.39 -12.62 15.77
N GLY A 88 10.97 -12.33 14.53
CA GLY A 88 10.88 -13.31 13.45
C GLY A 88 9.62 -14.17 13.45
N ASN A 89 8.63 -13.90 14.31
CA ASN A 89 7.33 -14.57 14.23
C ASN A 89 6.50 -13.99 13.08
N VAL A 90 5.84 -14.85 12.30
CA VAL A 90 4.86 -14.43 11.27
C VAL A 90 3.61 -13.88 11.97
N ILE A 91 3.24 -12.65 11.64
CA ILE A 91 2.05 -11.97 12.17
C ILE A 91 0.91 -12.01 11.16
N LEU A 92 1.23 -11.78 9.89
CA LEU A 92 0.26 -11.71 8.80
C LEU A 92 0.84 -12.38 7.57
N THR A 93 0.01 -13.13 6.85
CA THR A 93 0.37 -13.67 5.55
C THR A 93 -0.57 -13.12 4.50
N LYS A 94 -0.01 -12.57 3.42
CA LYS A 94 -0.76 -12.15 2.24
C LYS A 94 -0.35 -12.98 1.04
N TYR A 95 -1.28 -13.17 0.12
CA TYR A 95 -1.06 -13.82 -1.16
C TYR A 95 -1.49 -12.86 -2.26
N LEU A 96 -0.61 -12.63 -3.23
CA LEU A 96 -0.93 -11.93 -4.46
C LEU A 96 -1.22 -12.96 -5.53
N ASP A 97 -2.47 -13.02 -5.98
CA ASP A 97 -2.94 -13.92 -7.03
C ASP A 97 -2.46 -13.42 -8.41
N ILE A 98 -1.67 -14.26 -9.07
CA ILE A 98 -1.21 -14.08 -10.45
C ILE A 98 -2.11 -14.93 -11.34
N ASP A 99 -3.28 -14.38 -11.68
CA ASP A 99 -4.22 -15.00 -12.61
C ASP A 99 -3.61 -15.13 -14.01
N GLU A 100 -3.01 -14.04 -14.52
CA GLU A 100 -2.25 -14.01 -15.76
C GLU A 100 -1.10 -13.00 -15.69
N LEU A 101 0.09 -13.45 -16.08
CA LEU A 101 1.26 -12.61 -16.38
C LEU A 101 1.86 -13.06 -17.72
N LYS A 102 1.72 -12.23 -18.74
CA LYS A 102 2.10 -12.58 -20.11
C LYS A 102 3.61 -12.74 -20.25
N ALA A 103 4.04 -13.48 -21.27
CA ALA A 103 5.45 -13.65 -21.60
C ALA A 103 6.16 -12.28 -21.68
N LYS A 104 7.28 -12.13 -20.96
CA LYS A 104 8.07 -10.88 -20.87
C LYS A 104 7.34 -9.67 -20.27
N GLU A 105 6.14 -9.85 -19.74
CA GLU A 105 5.38 -8.76 -19.13
C GLU A 105 5.96 -8.39 -17.76
N THR A 106 5.91 -7.10 -17.45
CA THR A 106 6.21 -6.57 -16.12
C THR A 106 4.98 -5.84 -15.60
N LYS A 107 4.50 -6.22 -14.41
CA LYS A 107 3.39 -5.55 -13.72
C LYS A 107 3.86 -4.98 -12.39
N ASN A 108 3.46 -3.76 -12.10
CA ASN A 108 3.71 -3.14 -10.79
C ASN A 108 2.65 -3.62 -9.80
N PHE A 109 3.01 -3.70 -8.52
CA PHE A 109 2.08 -4.00 -7.45
C PHE A 109 2.32 -3.10 -6.23
N THR A 110 1.24 -2.78 -5.53
CA THR A 110 1.26 -2.20 -4.19
C THR A 110 0.40 -3.03 -3.27
N ILE A 111 0.98 -3.54 -2.19
CA ILE A 111 0.28 -4.32 -1.16
C ILE A 111 0.28 -3.51 0.12
N ASN A 112 -0.89 -3.04 0.53
CA ASN A 112 -1.10 -2.44 1.85
C ASN A 112 -1.42 -3.52 2.89
N PHE A 113 -1.00 -3.31 4.13
CA PHE A 113 -1.36 -4.16 5.26
C PHE A 113 -1.66 -3.35 6.53
N GLU A 114 -2.50 -3.92 7.38
CA GLU A 114 -2.82 -3.42 8.71
C GLU A 114 -2.51 -4.54 9.70
N ALA A 115 -1.42 -4.38 10.42
CA ALA A 115 -0.92 -5.32 11.41
C ALA A 115 0.09 -4.61 12.31
N GLU A 116 0.05 -4.90 13.60
CA GLU A 116 0.95 -4.26 14.54
C GLU A 116 2.36 -4.83 14.51
N ASN A 117 3.37 -3.99 14.74
CA ASN A 117 4.75 -4.40 15.01
C ASN A 117 5.45 -5.21 13.90
N ILE A 118 5.04 -5.04 12.64
CA ILE A 118 5.80 -5.58 11.50
C ILE A 118 7.15 -4.86 11.40
N LYS A 119 8.23 -5.63 11.18
CA LYS A 119 9.58 -5.09 10.99
C LYS A 119 10.29 -5.66 9.77
N SER A 120 9.89 -6.85 9.32
CA SER A 120 10.45 -7.48 8.14
C SER A 120 9.40 -8.26 7.38
N PHE A 121 9.72 -8.61 6.14
CA PHE A 121 8.89 -9.51 5.35
C PHE A 121 9.72 -10.48 4.53
N ASN A 122 9.13 -11.64 4.26
CA ASN A 122 9.66 -12.63 3.33
C ASN A 122 8.68 -12.77 2.16
N MET A 123 9.19 -12.80 0.93
CA MET A 123 8.39 -12.92 -0.28
C MET A 123 8.88 -14.08 -1.13
N SER A 124 7.96 -14.93 -1.61
CA SER A 124 8.29 -16.10 -2.43
C SER A 124 7.17 -16.46 -3.40
N ILE A 125 7.51 -17.07 -4.53
CA ILE A 125 6.54 -17.66 -5.45
C ILE A 125 6.10 -19.04 -4.93
N VAL A 126 4.80 -19.31 -4.97
CA VAL A 126 4.20 -20.60 -4.61
C VAL A 126 3.10 -20.98 -5.58
N ASP A 127 2.87 -22.28 -5.73
CA ASP A 127 1.87 -22.82 -6.66
C ASP A 127 0.45 -22.82 -6.06
N GLU A 128 0.35 -22.91 -4.74
CA GLU A 128 -0.92 -23.06 -4.05
C GLU A 128 -1.15 -21.97 -3.00
N TYR A 129 -2.39 -21.47 -2.98
CA TYR A 129 -2.88 -20.66 -1.89
C TYR A 129 -3.33 -21.54 -0.73
N ILE A 130 -2.65 -21.41 0.41
CA ILE A 130 -2.98 -22.14 1.64
C ILE A 130 -3.74 -21.19 2.57
N GLN A 131 -5.03 -21.43 2.73
CA GLN A 131 -5.88 -20.77 3.73
C GLN A 131 -5.47 -21.26 5.14
N GLU A 132 -4.48 -20.62 5.74
CA GLU A 132 -4.18 -20.86 7.16
C GLU A 132 -5.26 -20.25 8.06
N LYS A 133 -5.65 -21.01 9.09
CA LYS A 133 -6.86 -20.82 9.91
C LYS A 133 -7.03 -19.48 10.66
N SER A 134 -6.13 -18.49 10.53
CA SER A 134 -6.38 -17.20 11.21
C SER A 134 -5.86 -15.90 10.57
N ASN A 135 -4.93 -15.88 9.61
CA ASN A 135 -4.35 -14.59 9.16
C ASN A 135 -3.90 -14.56 7.67
N ALA A 136 -4.43 -15.43 6.81
CA ALA A 136 -4.12 -15.40 5.39
C ALA A 136 -5.09 -14.49 4.62
N GLN A 137 -4.59 -13.51 3.87
CA GLN A 137 -5.41 -12.63 3.02
C GLN A 137 -5.00 -12.78 1.55
N LEU A 138 -5.97 -12.97 0.65
CA LEU A 138 -5.76 -13.05 -0.79
C LEU A 138 -6.05 -11.69 -1.44
N ILE A 139 -5.21 -11.28 -2.40
CA ILE A 139 -5.30 -10.03 -3.15
C ILE A 139 -5.05 -10.33 -4.62
N ASN A 140 -5.83 -9.78 -5.54
CA ASN A 140 -5.59 -9.96 -6.97
C ASN A 140 -4.47 -9.01 -7.46
N LEU A 141 -3.66 -9.47 -8.41
CA LEU A 141 -2.61 -8.63 -9.00
C LEU A 141 -3.16 -7.35 -9.63
N SER A 142 -4.31 -7.43 -10.32
CA SER A 142 -4.97 -6.26 -10.91
C SER A 142 -5.39 -5.22 -9.87
N ASP A 143 -5.81 -5.66 -8.68
CA ASP A 143 -6.22 -4.75 -7.61
C ASP A 143 -4.98 -4.08 -7.00
N ALA A 144 -3.91 -4.85 -6.79
CA ALA A 144 -2.64 -4.34 -6.28
C ALA A 144 -1.97 -3.34 -7.24
N GLU A 145 -2.12 -3.53 -8.55
CA GLU A 145 -1.63 -2.61 -9.59
C GLU A 145 -2.39 -1.28 -9.55
N ASN A 146 -3.72 -1.32 -9.34
CA ASN A 146 -4.58 -0.13 -9.37
C ASN A 146 -4.67 0.62 -8.04
N GLU A 147 -4.06 0.11 -6.96
CA GLU A 147 -4.17 0.67 -5.62
C GLU A 147 -3.68 2.13 -5.53
N GLU A 148 -2.61 2.49 -6.25
CA GLU A 148 -2.14 3.87 -6.32
C GLU A 148 -3.13 4.79 -7.05
N ILE A 149 -3.69 4.33 -8.17
CA ILE A 149 -4.66 5.08 -8.99
C ILE A 149 -5.94 5.33 -8.21
N LYS A 150 -6.40 4.33 -7.44
CA LYS A 150 -7.57 4.42 -6.58
C LYS A 150 -7.42 5.54 -5.53
N ASN A 151 -6.27 5.60 -4.87
CA ASN A 151 -6.01 6.64 -3.87
C ASN A 151 -6.04 8.05 -4.49
N ILE A 152 -5.39 8.25 -5.64
CA ILE A 152 -5.40 9.54 -6.36
C ILE A 152 -6.83 9.93 -6.76
N SER A 153 -7.60 8.97 -7.27
CA SER A 153 -8.99 9.17 -7.70
C SER A 153 -9.89 9.62 -6.55
N ILE A 154 -9.71 9.06 -5.35
CA ILE A 154 -10.44 9.48 -4.15
C ILE A 154 -10.12 10.94 -3.79
N PHE A 155 -8.84 11.32 -3.79
CA PHE A 155 -8.44 12.71 -3.53
C PHE A 155 -9.01 13.69 -4.56
N LEU A 156 -8.95 13.36 -5.86
CA LEU A 156 -9.55 14.16 -6.92
C LEU A 156 -11.06 14.29 -6.74
N SER A 157 -11.75 13.20 -6.42
CA SER A 157 -13.21 13.22 -6.19
C SER A 157 -13.59 14.10 -5.00
N ALA A 158 -12.81 14.07 -3.91
CA ALA A 158 -13.02 14.93 -2.75
C ALA A 158 -12.82 16.42 -3.09
N ILE A 159 -11.82 16.75 -3.90
CA ILE A 159 -11.58 18.13 -4.38
C ILE A 159 -12.74 18.60 -5.26
N ILE A 160 -13.23 17.76 -6.17
CA ILE A 160 -14.38 18.06 -7.03
C ILE A 160 -15.65 18.29 -6.19
N LEU A 161 -15.91 17.44 -5.19
CA LEU A 161 -17.05 17.61 -4.28
C LEU A 161 -16.93 18.92 -3.47
N LEU A 162 -15.75 19.26 -2.96
CA LEU A 162 -15.54 20.55 -2.29
C LEU A 162 -15.86 21.73 -3.23
N LYS A 163 -15.48 21.64 -4.51
CA LYS A 163 -15.79 22.68 -5.50
C LYS A 163 -17.30 22.87 -5.69
N TYR A 164 -18.08 21.80 -5.73
CA TYR A 164 -19.54 21.85 -5.96
C TYR A 164 -20.38 22.14 -4.71
N VAL A 165 -19.83 21.91 -3.51
CA VAL A 165 -20.53 22.18 -2.24
C VAL A 165 -20.27 23.61 -1.73
N ILE A 166 -19.16 24.23 -2.15
CA ILE A 166 -18.70 25.54 -1.64
C ILE A 166 -18.93 26.69 -2.66
N LEU A 167 -19.12 26.40 -3.95
CA LEU A 167 -19.56 27.35 -4.99
C LEU A 167 -21.01 27.10 -5.38
#